data_AF-H3DMP0-F1
#
_entry.id   AF-H3DMP0-F1
#
_cell.length_a   1.000
_cell.length_b   1.000
_cell.length_c   1.000
_cell.angle_alpha   90.00
_cell.angle_beta   90.00
_cell.angle_gamma   90.00
#
_symmetry.space_group_name_H-M   'P 1'
#
loop_
_entity.id
_entity.type
_entity.pdbx_description
1 polymer ?
#
loop_
_entity_poly.entity_id
_entity_poly.type
_entity_poly.pdbx_seq_one_letter_code
_entity_poly.pdbx_strand_id
1 'polypeptide(L)' 'LSTGTWVTFGGQISDEVAEQLMTIAYESGVNLFDTAEVYSGGKAEIILGNIIKKKCWRRSSLVITTKLYWGGK' A
#
# COMPACT_ATOMS: atom_id res chain seq x y z
N LEU A 1 -4.88 -3.18 14.23
CA LEU A 1 -5.47 -3.22 12.87
C LEU A 1 -4.36 -3.04 11.85
N SER A 2 -4.48 -3.63 10.66
CA SER A 2 -3.52 -3.55 9.56
C SER A 2 -4.25 -3.38 8.23
N THR A 3 -3.67 -2.67 7.27
CA THR A 3 -4.27 -2.47 5.95
C THR A 3 -3.48 -3.23 4.88
N GLY A 4 -4.12 -4.21 4.25
CA GLY A 4 -3.56 -4.97 3.12
C GLY A 4 -4.00 -4.38 1.78
N THR A 5 -3.15 -4.49 0.77
CA THR A 5 -3.39 -3.94 -0.59
C THR A 5 -3.92 -4.97 -1.58
N TRP A 6 -4.16 -6.22 -1.15
CA TRP A 6 -4.63 -7.31 -2.02
C TRP A 6 -5.98 -6.97 -2.67
N VAL A 7 -6.11 -7.26 -3.97
CA VAL A 7 -7.27 -7.00 -4.86
C VAL A 7 -7.56 -5.52 -5.12
N THR A 8 -7.34 -4.65 -4.13
CA THR A 8 -7.71 -3.24 -4.19
C THR A 8 -6.69 -2.41 -4.97
N PHE A 9 -5.45 -2.32 -4.50
CA PHE A 9 -4.48 -1.37 -5.07
C PHE A 9 -4.02 -1.85 -6.45
N GLY A 10 -4.15 -0.99 -7.46
CA GLY A 10 -3.78 -1.28 -8.86
C GLY A 10 -4.69 -2.28 -9.56
N GLY A 11 -5.83 -2.61 -8.93
CA GLY A 11 -6.83 -3.55 -9.42
C GLY A 11 -8.23 -2.94 -9.33
N GLN A 12 -8.97 -3.29 -8.26
CA GLN A 12 -10.41 -3.02 -8.16
C GLN A 12 -10.78 -1.56 -7.85
N ILE A 13 -9.89 -0.78 -7.22
CA ILE A 13 -10.16 0.62 -6.86
C ILE A 13 -9.20 1.57 -7.58
N SER A 14 -9.63 2.82 -7.76
CA SER A 14 -8.76 3.85 -8.32
C SER A 14 -7.66 4.26 -7.33
N ASP A 15 -6.59 4.84 -7.85
CA ASP A 15 -5.45 5.33 -7.06
C ASP A 15 -5.89 6.41 -6.05
N GLU A 16 -6.90 7.23 -6.40
CA GLU A 16 -7.48 8.24 -5.52
C GLU A 16 -8.20 7.60 -4.32
N VAL A 17 -8.95 6.53 -4.55
CA VAL A 17 -9.63 5.79 -3.48
C VAL A 17 -8.59 5.08 -2.60
N ALA A 18 -7.54 4.50 -3.20
CA ALA A 18 -6.43 3.90 -2.45
C ALA A 18 -5.74 4.93 -1.54
N GLU A 19 -5.51 6.15 -2.05
CA GLU A 19 -4.97 7.27 -1.26
C GLU A 19 -5.89 7.64 -0.11
N GLN A 20 -7.20 7.76 -0.35
CA GLN A 20 -8.18 8.10 0.69
C GLN A 20 -8.20 7.05 1.80
N LEU A 21 -8.27 5.77 1.46
CA LEU A 21 -8.28 4.68 2.43
C LEU A 21 -6.99 4.64 3.25
N MET A 22 -5.84 4.80 2.60
CA MET A 22 -4.55 4.81 3.29
C MET A 22 -4.43 6.03 4.22
N THR A 23 -4.97 7.19 3.81
CA THR A 23 -4.99 8.41 4.63
C THR A 23 -5.82 8.21 5.89
N ILE A 24 -7.06 7.72 5.73
CA ILE A 24 -7.97 7.45 6.86
C ILE A 24 -7.33 6.45 7.83
N ALA A 25 -6.73 5.38 7.32
CA ALA A 25 -6.05 4.38 8.15
C ALA A 25 -4.91 5.01 8.96
N TYR A 26 -4.03 5.77 8.29
CA TYR A 26 -2.90 6.42 8.94
C TYR A 26 -3.34 7.44 10.01
N GLU A 27 -4.31 8.30 9.69
CA GLU A 27 -4.87 9.28 10.62
C GLU A 27 -5.61 8.65 11.80
N SER A 28 -6.13 7.43 11.62
CA SER A 28 -6.75 6.62 12.68
C SER A 28 -5.73 5.83 13.51
N GLY A 29 -4.43 6.01 13.28
CA GLY A 29 -3.34 5.38 14.04
C GLY A 29 -2.85 4.03 13.49
N VAL A 30 -3.29 3.60 12.31
CA VAL A 30 -2.72 2.41 11.65
C VAL A 30 -1.33 2.75 11.12
N ASN A 31 -0.34 1.94 11.49
CA ASN A 31 1.03 2.07 11.00
C ASN A 31 1.50 0.87 10.15
N LEU A 32 0.76 -0.23 10.12
CA LEU A 32 1.12 -1.44 9.37
C LEU A 32 0.40 -1.50 8.01
N PHE A 33 1.18 -1.44 6.93
CA PHE A 33 0.74 -1.56 5.54
C PHE A 33 1.42 -2.74 4.86
N ASP A 34 0.62 -3.63 4.28
CA ASP A 34 1.04 -4.89 3.71
C ASP A 34 0.78 -4.95 2.19
N THR A 35 1.76 -5.43 1.43
CA THR A 35 1.71 -5.58 -0.04
C THR A 35 2.41 -6.86 -0.51
N ALA A 36 2.44 -7.12 -1.81
CA ALA A 36 3.19 -8.23 -2.39
C ALA A 36 3.59 -7.92 -3.84
N GLU A 37 4.69 -8.52 -4.30
CA GLU A 37 5.18 -8.35 -5.68
C GLU A 37 4.13 -8.79 -6.73
N VAL A 38 3.34 -9.82 -6.40
CA VAL A 38 2.33 -10.38 -7.31
C VAL A 38 1.06 -9.54 -7.39
N TYR A 39 0.82 -8.65 -6.41
CA TYR A 39 -0.42 -7.89 -6.35
C TYR A 39 -0.52 -6.90 -7.51
N SER A 40 -1.47 -7.17 -8.39
CA SER A 40 -1.69 -6.41 -9.62
C SER A 40 -0.42 -6.35 -10.50
N GLY A 41 0.40 -7.40 -10.48
CA GLY A 41 1.67 -7.46 -11.21
C GLY A 41 2.66 -6.36 -10.79
N GLY A 42 2.78 -6.09 -9.49
CA GLY A 42 3.66 -5.07 -8.93
C GLY A 42 3.06 -3.66 -8.84
N LYS A 43 1.89 -3.40 -9.47
CA LYS A 43 1.24 -2.08 -9.42
C LYS A 43 0.85 -1.66 -8.01
N ALA A 44 0.48 -2.62 -7.16
CA ALA A 44 0.11 -2.32 -5.78
C ALA A 44 1.26 -1.67 -4.99
N GLU A 45 2.49 -2.13 -5.19
CA GLU A 45 3.68 -1.56 -4.56
C GLU A 45 4.01 -0.16 -5.06
N ILE A 46 3.82 0.08 -6.37
CA ILE A 46 4.00 1.40 -6.99
C ILE A 46 3.02 2.42 -6.39
N ILE A 47 1.73 2.05 -6.29
CA ILE A 47 0.69 2.92 -5.73
C ILE A 47 0.97 3.21 -4.25
N LEU A 48 1.29 2.18 -3.47
CA LEU A 48 1.65 2.32 -2.06
C LEU A 48 2.82 3.31 -1.89
N GLY A 49 3.89 3.14 -2.67
CA GLY A 49 5.06 4.02 -2.65
C GLY A 49 4.73 5.46 -3.07
N ASN A 50 3.90 5.64 -4.10
CA ASN A 50 3.47 6.95 -4.57
C ASN A 50 2.67 7.71 -3.52
N ILE A 51 1.75 7.03 -2.81
CA ILE A 51 0.95 7.64 -1.73
C ILE A 51 1.87 8.06 -0.59
N ILE A 52 2.76 7.17 -0.11
CA ILE A 52 3.70 7.49 0.98
C ILE A 52 4.56 8.72 0.61
N LYS A 53 5.08 8.76 -0.63
CA LYS A 53 5.88 9.89 -1.13
C LYS A 53 5.07 11.17 -1.21
N LYS A 54 3.84 11.12 -1.74
CA LYS A 54 2.93 12.27 -1.91
C LYS A 54 2.52 12.86 -0.56
N LYS A 55 2.24 12.03 0.44
CA LYS A 55 1.81 12.46 1.78
C LYS A 55 2.94 12.95 2.67
N CYS A 56 4.20 12.72 2.28
CA CYS A 56 5.37 13.09 3.07
C CYS A 56 5.33 12.55 4.52
N TRP A 57 4.74 11.37 4.73
CA TRP A 57 4.74 10.73 6.05
C TRP A 57 6.15 10.35 6.47
N ARG A 58 6.46 10.49 7.76
CA ARG A 58 7.78 10.12 8.28
C ARG A 58 7.98 8.63 8.09
N ARG A 59 9.06 8.21 7.43
CA ARG A 59 9.32 6.78 7.24
C ARG A 59 9.36 6.01 8.57
N SER A 60 9.82 6.64 9.65
CA SER A 60 9.87 6.06 10.99
C SER A 60 8.50 5.83 11.64
N SER A 61 7.42 6.43 11.14
CA SER A 61 6.05 6.19 11.64
C SER A 61 5.34 5.04 10.92
N LEU A 62 5.98 4.39 9.95
CA LEU A 62 5.39 3.35 9.11
C LEU A 62 6.08 1.99 9.30
N VAL A 63 5.27 0.93 9.33
CA VAL A 63 5.70 -0.46 9.19
C VAL A 63 5.19 -0.94 7.84
N ILE A 64 6.10 -1.15 6.90
CA ILE A 64 5.80 -1.64 5.55
C ILE A 64 6.26 -3.08 5.45
N THR A 65 5.36 -3.96 5.03
CA THR A 65 5.64 -5.39 4.82
C THR A 65 5.32 -5.76 3.38
N THR A 66 6.17 -6.57 2.76
CA THR A 66 5.92 -7.13 1.42
C THR A 66 6.14 -8.63 1.44
N LYS A 67 5.47 -9.35 0.52
CA LYS A 67 5.52 -10.79 0.36
C LYS A 67 6.16 -11.14 -0.97
N LEU A 68 7.12 -12.07 -0.94
CA LEU A 68 7.82 -12.59 -2.11
C LEU A 68 7.48 -14.06 -2.29
N TYR A 69 7.15 -14.45 -3.52
CA TYR A 69 7.03 -15.83 -3.99
C TYR A 69 6.78 -15.88 -5.52
N TRP A 70 5.91 -15.01 -6.05
CA TRP A 70 5.42 -15.03 -7.45
C TRP A 70 5.89 -13.80 -8.27
N GLY A 71 7.19 -13.51 -8.30
CA GLY A 71 7.79 -12.45 -9.13
C GLY A 71 8.64 -12.94 -10.31
N GLY A 72 8.86 -14.25 -10.41
CA GLY A 72 9.64 -14.85 -11.48
C GLY A 72 8.92 -14.76 -12.83
N LYS A 73 9.62 -14.25 -13.85
CA LYS A 73 9.23 -14.40 -15.25
C LYS A 73 9.74 -15.73 -15.81
#